data_AF-A0A8D0PCG7-F1
#
_entry.id   AF-A0A8D0PCG7-F1
#
_cell.length_a   1.000
_cell.length_b   1.000
_cell.length_c   1.000
_cell.angle_alpha   90.00
_cell.angle_beta   90.00
_cell.angle_gamma   90.00
#
_symmetry.space_group_name_H-M   'P 1'
#
loop_
_entity.id
_entity.type
_entity.pdbx_description
1 polymer ?
#
loop_
_entity_poly.entity_id
_entity_poly.type
_entity_poly.pdbx_seq_one_letter_code
_entity_poly.pdbx_strand_id
1 'polypeptide(L)'
;AACFLSQALLTLPPSLSASPGASARLPCILSSDISVGRKVISWFQQNPGSPPWYLLSFYSDSDKHQSSGVPSHFSGAKDALANVGLLLISGLQPEDEADYYCAMHHGSGSSYHFPSD
;
A
#
# COMPACT_ATOMS: atom_id res chain seq x y z
N ALA A 1 -0.62 0.59 30.45
CA ALA A 1 0.03 1.82 30.00
C ALA A 1 1.51 1.54 29.74
N ALA A 2 1.91 1.56 28.47
CA ALA A 2 3.25 1.86 27.96
C ALA A 2 3.11 1.92 26.43
N CYS A 3 2.71 3.08 25.92
CA CYS A 3 2.71 3.37 24.49
C CYS A 3 4.15 3.72 24.13
N PHE A 4 4.90 2.77 23.57
CA PHE A 4 6.17 3.10 22.95
C PHE A 4 5.87 3.59 21.54
N LEU A 5 5.76 4.91 21.40
CA LEU A 5 5.90 5.57 20.11
C LEU A 5 7.35 5.37 19.66
N SER A 6 7.65 4.27 18.96
CA SER A 6 8.82 4.28 18.09
C SER A 6 8.46 5.16 16.91
N GLN A 7 8.79 6.44 17.00
CA GLN A 7 8.87 7.30 15.82
C GLN A 7 10.02 6.79 14.95
N ALA A 8 9.77 5.74 14.17
CA ALA A 8 10.43 5.62 12.88
C ALA A 8 9.76 6.67 12.00
N LEU A 9 10.22 7.92 12.14
CA LEU A 9 9.93 8.95 11.16
C LEU A 9 10.67 8.53 9.89
N LEU A 10 10.04 7.69 9.08
CA LEU A 10 10.29 7.71 7.65
C LEU A 10 9.75 9.07 7.19
N THR A 11 10.57 10.11 7.32
CA THR A 11 10.47 11.26 6.43
C THR A 11 10.67 10.69 5.04
N LEU A 12 9.58 10.27 4.40
CA LEU A 12 9.47 10.46 2.98
C LEU A 12 9.85 11.94 2.78
N PRO A 13 10.83 12.28 1.93
CA PRO A 13 11.08 13.68 1.65
C PRO A 13 9.72 14.32 1.35
N PRO A 14 9.38 15.50 1.92
CA PRO A 14 8.08 16.17 1.76
C PRO A 14 7.81 16.63 0.31
N SER A 15 8.46 15.99 -0.65
CA SER A 15 8.49 16.25 -2.05
C SER A 15 9.09 15.01 -2.73
N LEU A 16 8.30 13.94 -2.89
CA LEU A 16 8.19 13.45 -4.26
C LEU A 16 7.25 14.43 -4.96
N SER A 17 7.75 15.65 -5.21
CA SER A 17 7.20 16.56 -6.21
C SER A 17 7.53 15.91 -7.54
N ALA A 18 6.82 14.84 -7.84
CA ALA A 18 6.95 14.14 -9.08
C ALA A 18 6.21 14.98 -10.11
N SER A 19 6.91 15.33 -11.19
CA SER A 19 6.30 16.09 -12.27
C SER A 19 5.07 15.35 -12.80
N PRO A 20 4.00 16.06 -13.20
CA PRO A 20 2.89 15.44 -13.91
C PRO A 20 3.41 14.55 -15.03
N GLY A 21 2.90 13.31 -15.11
CA GLY A 21 3.34 12.31 -16.08
C GLY A 21 4.55 11.46 -15.66
N ALA A 22 5.21 11.75 -14.53
CA ALA A 22 6.27 10.89 -13.99
C ALA A 22 5.69 9.59 -13.38
N SER A 23 6.55 8.62 -13.11
CA SER A 23 6.15 7.39 -12.40
C SER A 23 6.58 7.45 -10.93
N ALA A 24 5.70 7.04 -10.02
CA ALA A 24 6.00 6.84 -8.61
C ALA A 24 6.07 5.34 -8.26
N ARG A 25 6.88 5.04 -7.24
CA ARG A 25 7.03 3.69 -6.66
C ARG A 25 6.93 3.82 -5.15
N LEU A 26 5.85 3.32 -4.57
CA LEU A 26 5.59 3.40 -3.13
C LEU A 26 5.86 2.04 -2.50
N PRO A 27 6.83 1.93 -1.57
CA PRO A 27 7.17 0.67 -0.92
C PRO A 27 6.23 0.39 0.27
N CYS A 28 5.81 -0.87 0.37
CA CYS A 28 5.14 -1.47 1.52
C CYS A 28 6.13 -2.43 2.19
N ILE A 29 6.71 -1.98 3.31
CA ILE A 29 7.66 -2.76 4.10
C ILE A 29 6.90 -3.35 5.27
N LEU A 30 6.87 -4.68 5.35
CA LEU A 30 6.22 -5.40 6.44
C LEU A 30 7.24 -5.68 7.54
N SER A 31 6.75 -6.05 8.73
CA SER A 31 7.62 -6.51 9.82
C SER A 31 8.55 -7.63 9.34
N SER A 32 9.79 -7.64 9.83
CA SER A 32 10.86 -8.51 9.34
C SER A 32 10.57 -10.02 9.46
N ASP A 33 9.66 -10.40 10.35
CA ASP A 33 9.19 -11.77 10.55
C ASP A 33 8.19 -12.24 9.48
N ILE A 34 7.71 -11.33 8.63
CA ILE A 34 6.69 -11.65 7.62
C ILE A 34 7.24 -11.56 6.20
N SER A 35 7.15 -12.70 5.49
CA SER A 35 7.53 -12.78 4.08
C SER A 35 6.45 -12.19 3.17
N VAL A 36 6.75 -11.06 2.53
CA VAL A 36 5.89 -10.39 1.53
C VAL A 36 5.55 -11.31 0.37
N GLY A 37 6.49 -12.17 -0.05
CA GLY A 37 6.31 -13.08 -1.18
C GLY A 37 5.06 -13.94 -1.09
N ARG A 38 4.68 -14.37 0.12
CA ARG A 38 3.52 -15.24 0.40
C ARG A 38 2.26 -14.51 0.86
N LYS A 39 2.22 -13.18 0.75
CA LYS A 39 1.09 -12.37 1.21
C LYS A 39 0.44 -11.65 0.04
N VAL A 40 -0.88 -11.46 0.17
CA VAL A 40 -1.65 -10.51 -0.63
C VAL A 40 -1.43 -9.14 -0.02
N ILE A 41 -0.98 -8.19 -0.83
CA ILE A 41 -0.81 -6.79 -0.43
C ILE A 41 -1.95 -5.98 -1.03
N SER A 42 -2.73 -5.32 -0.18
CA SER A 42 -3.84 -4.44 -0.54
C SER A 42 -3.40 -2.99 -0.38
N TRP A 43 -3.78 -2.15 -1.32
CA TRP A 43 -3.42 -0.74 -1.39
C TRP A 43 -4.65 0.15 -1.27
N PHE A 44 -4.49 1.26 -0.55
CA PHE A 44 -5.52 2.23 -0.28
C PHE A 44 -4.98 3.64 -0.51
N GLN A 45 -5.83 4.50 -1.05
CA GLN A 45 -5.58 5.94 -1.20
C GLN A 45 -6.50 6.69 -0.25
N GLN A 46 -6.01 7.73 0.41
CA GLN A 46 -6.81 8.59 1.27
C GLN A 46 -6.56 10.05 0.94
N ASN A 47 -7.63 10.73 0.52
CA ASN A 47 -7.61 12.18 0.36
C ASN A 47 -7.84 12.86 1.71
N PRO A 48 -7.30 14.07 1.95
CA PRO A 48 -7.54 14.82 3.17
C PRO A 48 -9.05 14.95 3.46
N GLY A 49 -9.46 14.56 4.67
CA GLY A 49 -10.86 14.61 5.11
C GLY A 49 -11.76 13.48 4.59
N SER A 50 -11.23 12.51 3.85
CA SER A 50 -11.98 11.34 3.36
C SER A 50 -11.50 10.04 4.05
N PRO A 51 -12.35 9.00 4.14
CA PRO A 51 -11.89 7.68 4.57
C PRO A 51 -10.98 7.04 3.51
N PRO A 52 -10.12 6.06 3.89
CA PRO A 52 -9.31 5.33 2.92
C PRO A 52 -10.17 4.60 1.88
N TRP A 53 -9.82 4.76 0.60
CA TRP A 53 -10.42 4.10 -0.54
C TRP A 53 -9.49 2.98 -1.05
N TYR A 54 -10.03 1.76 -1.12
CA TYR A 54 -9.36 0.61 -1.70
C TYR A 54 -9.07 0.77 -3.19
N LEU A 55 -7.80 0.63 -3.57
CA LEU A 55 -7.32 0.68 -4.95
C LEU A 55 -7.24 -0.71 -5.59
N LEU A 56 -6.33 -1.53 -5.07
CA LEU A 56 -5.98 -2.82 -5.66
C LEU A 56 -5.36 -3.77 -4.64
N SER A 57 -5.36 -5.06 -4.96
CA SER A 57 -4.63 -6.09 -4.25
C SER A 57 -3.75 -6.87 -5.21
N PHE A 58 -2.57 -7.25 -4.73
CA PHE A 58 -1.58 -7.96 -5.53
C PHE A 58 -0.98 -9.12 -4.76
N TYR A 59 -1.11 -10.33 -5.32
CA TYR A 59 -0.38 -11.51 -4.92
C TYR A 59 0.60 -11.97 -6.01
N SER A 60 0.15 -12.03 -7.26
CA SER A 60 0.97 -12.31 -8.43
C SER A 60 0.31 -11.72 -9.68
N ASP A 61 0.97 -11.78 -10.84
CA ASP A 61 0.34 -11.33 -12.08
C ASP A 61 -0.92 -12.11 -12.47
N SER A 62 -1.01 -13.37 -12.03
CA SER A 62 -2.17 -14.23 -12.21
C SER A 62 -3.24 -14.06 -11.12
N ASP A 63 -2.92 -13.39 -10.01
CA ASP A 63 -3.79 -13.21 -8.84
C ASP A 63 -3.64 -11.78 -8.31
N LYS A 64 -4.41 -10.89 -8.95
CA LYS A 64 -4.49 -9.47 -8.64
C LYS A 64 -5.91 -8.98 -8.90
N HIS A 65 -6.32 -7.97 -8.14
CA HIS A 65 -7.62 -7.35 -8.28
C HIS A 65 -7.48 -5.83 -8.20
N GLN A 66 -8.23 -5.11 -9.01
CA GLN A 66 -8.30 -3.65 -8.99
C GLN A 66 -9.77 -3.25 -8.87
N SER A 67 -10.05 -2.31 -7.98
CA SER A 67 -11.40 -1.83 -7.72
C SER A 67 -11.97 -1.11 -8.94
N SER A 68 -13.28 -1.20 -9.14
CA SER A 68 -13.96 -0.50 -10.21
C SER A 68 -13.79 1.01 -10.06
N GLY A 69 -13.38 1.70 -11.13
CA GLY A 69 -13.18 3.15 -11.11
C GLY A 69 -11.77 3.59 -10.71
N VAL A 70 -10.90 2.67 -10.28
CA VAL A 70 -9.49 2.98 -10.05
C VAL A 70 -8.78 3.12 -11.41
N PRO A 71 -8.06 4.22 -11.66
CA PRO A 71 -7.36 4.43 -12.92
C PRO A 71 -6.36 3.31 -13.27
N SER A 72 -6.22 3.00 -14.56
CA SER A 72 -5.34 1.91 -15.04
C SER A 72 -3.85 2.18 -14.83
N HIS A 73 -3.47 3.39 -14.41
CA HIS A 73 -2.10 3.76 -14.16
C HIS A 73 -1.56 3.29 -12.79
N PHE A 74 -2.44 2.76 -11.92
CA PHE A 74 -2.05 2.04 -10.71
C PHE A 74 -1.76 0.57 -11.01
N SER A 75 -0.69 0.04 -10.44
CA SER A 75 -0.37 -1.40 -10.50
C SER A 75 0.42 -1.87 -9.28
N GLY A 76 0.25 -3.14 -8.92
CA GLY A 76 0.98 -3.77 -7.81
C GLY A 76 2.19 -4.58 -8.30
N ALA A 77 3.23 -4.65 -7.48
CA ALA A 77 4.36 -5.56 -7.66
C ALA A 77 4.91 -6.01 -6.30
N LYS A 78 5.79 -7.02 -6.31
CA LYS A 78 6.54 -7.47 -5.12
C LYS A 78 7.99 -7.75 -5.46
N ASP A 79 8.89 -7.37 -4.57
CA ASP A 79 10.27 -7.82 -4.54
C ASP A 79 10.44 -8.76 -3.34
N ALA A 80 10.46 -10.07 -3.62
CA ALA A 80 10.57 -11.08 -2.58
C ALA A 80 11.98 -11.14 -1.95
N LEU A 81 13.02 -10.72 -2.68
CA LEU A 81 14.39 -10.69 -2.16
C LEU A 81 14.59 -9.51 -1.22
N ALA A 82 14.04 -8.35 -1.58
CA ALA A 82 14.03 -7.17 -0.73
C ALA A 82 12.97 -7.24 0.38
N ASN A 83 12.04 -8.21 0.31
CA ASN A 83 10.87 -8.33 1.18
C ASN A 83 9.99 -7.06 1.19
N VAL A 84 9.69 -6.53 0.00
CA VAL A 84 8.93 -5.29 -0.18
C VAL A 84 7.78 -5.47 -1.17
N GLY A 85 6.59 -4.98 -0.82
CA GLY A 85 5.48 -4.79 -1.76
C GLY A 85 5.58 -3.42 -2.42
N LEU A 86 5.15 -3.27 -3.65
CA LEU A 86 5.24 -2.00 -4.40
C LEU A 86 3.88 -1.63 -4.98
N LEU A 87 3.49 -0.37 -4.80
CA LEU A 87 2.52 0.29 -5.65
C LEU A 87 3.29 1.08 -6.70
N LEU A 88 3.01 0.81 -7.96
CA LEU A 88 3.57 1.49 -9.11
C LEU A 88 2.47 2.36 -9.69
N ILE A 89 2.75 3.66 -9.77
CA ILE A 89 1.86 4.66 -10.35
C ILE A 89 2.58 5.18 -11.59
N SER A 90 2.04 4.93 -12.77
CA SER A 90 2.59 5.51 -14.01
C SER A 90 1.87 6.81 -14.33
N GLY A 91 2.54 7.76 -15.00
CA GLY A 91 1.85 8.93 -15.54
C GLY A 91 1.07 9.74 -14.51
N LEU A 92 1.72 10.11 -13.39
CA LEU A 92 1.11 10.79 -12.26
C LEU A 92 0.19 11.95 -12.66
N GLN A 93 -0.98 11.97 -12.04
CA GLN A 93 -2.04 12.95 -12.24
C GLN A 93 -2.24 13.77 -10.95
N PRO A 94 -2.78 14.99 -11.03
CA PRO A 94 -3.08 15.80 -9.83
C PRO A 94 -3.96 15.06 -8.81
N GLU A 95 -4.85 14.18 -9.28
CA GLU A 95 -5.75 13.38 -8.44
C GLU A 95 -5.04 12.27 -7.66
N ASP A 96 -3.78 11.97 -7.99
CA ASP A 96 -2.94 11.01 -7.27
C ASP A 96 -2.27 11.64 -6.03
N GLU A 97 -2.44 12.93 -5.80
CA GLU A 97 -1.93 13.60 -4.59
C GLU A 97 -2.76 13.21 -3.36
N ALA A 98 -2.29 12.20 -2.64
CA ALA A 98 -2.99 11.61 -1.51
C ALA A 98 -2.04 10.87 -0.56
N ASP A 99 -2.55 10.49 0.61
CA ASP A 99 -1.89 9.52 1.48
C ASP A 99 -2.14 8.10 0.98
N TYR A 100 -1.10 7.27 0.99
CA TYR A 100 -1.19 5.87 0.54
C TYR A 100 -0.89 4.91 1.67
N TYR A 101 -1.73 3.91 1.81
CA TYR A 101 -1.60 2.87 2.83
C TYR A 101 -1.56 1.49 2.19
N CYS A 102 -0.78 0.60 2.78
CA CYS A 102 -0.79 -0.81 2.44
C CYS A 102 -1.24 -1.66 3.62
N ALA A 103 -1.92 -2.76 3.32
CA ALA A 103 -2.28 -3.78 4.29
C ALA A 103 -1.96 -5.17 3.73
N MET A 104 -1.83 -6.15 4.61
CA MET A 104 -1.53 -7.52 4.25
C MET A 104 -2.57 -8.47 4.84
N HIS A 105 -2.99 -9.46 4.06
CA HIS A 105 -3.87 -10.51 4.58
C HIS A 105 -3.03 -11.69 5.10
N HIS A 106 -3.25 -12.07 6.36
CA HIS A 106 -2.71 -13.32 6.90
C HIS A 106 -3.51 -14.50 6.35
N GLY A 107 -2.96 -15.19 5.36
CA GLY A 107 -3.48 -16.49 4.92
C GLY A 107 -3.27 -17.57 5.99
N SER A 108 -4.18 -17.64 6.96
CA SER A 108 -4.47 -18.85 7.75
C SER A 108 -5.79 -18.66 8.51
N GLY A 109 -6.92 -18.94 7.85
CA GLY A 109 -8.24 -18.93 8.48
C GLY A 109 -8.75 -17.54 8.83
N SER A 110 -9.91 -17.19 8.32
CA SER A 110 -10.62 -15.96 8.70
C SER A 110 -10.88 -15.96 10.21
N SER A 111 -10.16 -15.15 10.98
CA SER A 111 -10.65 -14.65 12.26
C SER A 111 -10.72 -13.14 12.19
N TYR A 112 -11.91 -12.62 11.90
CA TYR A 112 -12.24 -11.22 12.15
C TYR A 112 -12.34 -11.05 13.66
N HIS A 113 -11.31 -10.51 14.30
CA HIS A 113 -11.40 -9.99 15.65
C HIS A 113 -11.68 -8.49 15.56
N PHE A 114 -12.95 -8.12 15.73
CA PHE A 114 -13.31 -6.75 16.06
C PHE A 114 -13.11 -6.55 17.58
N PRO A 115 -12.49 -5.46 18.04
CA PRO A 115 -12.55 -5.08 19.44
C PRO A 115 -14.00 -4.71 19.76
N SER A 116 -14.65 -5.48 20.63
CA SER A 116 -15.80 -5.02 21.41
C SER A 116 -15.29 -4.11 22.54
N ASP A 117 -16.00 -3.00 22.74
CA ASP A 117 -15.82 -1.94 23.79
C ASP A 117 -14.88 -2.27 24.96
#